data_AF-A1U539-F1
#
_entry.id   AF-A1U539-F1
#
_cell.length_a   1.000
_cell.length_b   1.000
_cell.length_c   1.000
_cell.angle_alpha   90.00
_cell.angle_beta   90.00
_cell.angle_gamma   90.00
#
_symmetry.space_group_name_H-M   'P 1'
#
loop_
_entity.id
_entity.type
_entity.pdbx_description
1 polymer ?
#
loop_
_entity_poly.entity_id
_entity_poly.type
_entity_poly.pdbx_seq_one_letter_code
_entity_poly.pdbx_strand_id
1 'polypeptide(L)'
;MLSRVAERLYWMARYLERAENNARMIMAFNSLALDMPRETQLSWKGLVAVTGMGALFDQHHQKADERNCVKFLMADSYNPSSIASCIKAARENVRTTRDQVPTDAWEVINELYRYIQEYIDQGVGKRARYDFLNEIVGRCQMLNGLLAGCMSHDEGYDFIRVGRNLERADMATRQIEVGALQFLDGWDGTETYGGLLWTSVLRYQSAFQMYRHNVRRKVSGPLVIRFLLQNEPFPRSVLHSLSEVAGALGRLPRNEIPLRTALQAVRHTREGDVDALIRKEDVILFLENLQLEIGELHDDIAETWFPVYETA
;
A
#
# COMPACT_ATOMS: atom_id res chain seq x y z
N MET A 1 10.19 -0.25 25.38
CA MET A 1 9.00 -1.07 25.04
C MET A 1 9.32 -2.58 25.01
N LEU A 2 8.35 -3.49 25.28
CA LEU A 2 8.53 -4.94 25.07
C LEU A 2 8.58 -5.28 23.58
N SER A 3 9.51 -6.13 23.15
CA SER A 3 9.72 -6.52 21.74
C SER A 3 8.45 -6.99 21.01
N ARG A 4 7.60 -7.81 21.68
CA ARG A 4 6.31 -8.26 21.13
C ARG A 4 5.28 -7.14 20.94
N VAL A 5 5.33 -6.09 21.77
CA VAL A 5 4.41 -4.95 21.65
C VAL A 5 4.79 -4.14 20.41
N ALA A 6 6.08 -3.85 20.23
CA ALA A 6 6.60 -3.16 19.06
C ALA A 6 6.21 -3.88 17.75
N GLU A 7 6.45 -5.20 17.70
CA GLU A 7 6.08 -6.04 16.55
C GLU A 7 4.60 -5.94 16.22
N ARG A 8 3.72 -6.05 17.22
CA ARG A 8 2.27 -6.00 17.01
C ARG A 8 1.80 -4.63 16.52
N LEU A 9 2.31 -3.54 17.07
CA LEU A 9 1.96 -2.18 16.65
C LEU A 9 2.44 -1.93 15.21
N TYR A 10 3.66 -2.35 14.88
CA TYR A 10 4.22 -2.27 13.54
C TYR A 10 3.36 -3.05 12.52
N TRP A 11 3.08 -4.33 12.79
CA TRP A 11 2.31 -5.17 11.87
C TRP A 11 0.85 -4.77 11.78
N MET A 12 0.24 -4.31 12.89
CA MET A 12 -1.10 -3.74 12.87
C MET A 12 -1.20 -2.59 11.87
N ALA A 13 -0.24 -1.66 11.91
CA ALA A 13 -0.20 -0.53 11.00
C ALA A 13 0.01 -0.95 9.53
N ARG A 14 0.90 -1.92 9.28
CA ARG A 14 1.11 -2.50 7.94
C ARG A 14 -0.15 -3.16 7.39
N TYR A 15 -0.79 -4.03 8.16
CA TYR A 15 -2.01 -4.71 7.72
C TYR A 15 -3.16 -3.75 7.48
N LEU A 16 -3.32 -2.72 8.32
CA LEU A 16 -4.33 -1.70 8.12
C LEU A 16 -4.12 -0.92 6.81
N GLU A 17 -2.89 -0.46 6.56
CA GLU A 17 -2.57 0.26 5.33
C GLU A 17 -2.69 -0.65 4.09
N ARG A 18 -2.28 -1.92 4.18
CA ARG A 18 -2.44 -2.91 3.09
C ARG A 18 -3.90 -3.13 2.72
N ALA A 19 -4.78 -3.30 3.73
CA ALA A 19 -6.21 -3.45 3.50
C ALA A 19 -6.80 -2.23 2.80
N GLU A 20 -6.43 -1.02 3.23
CA GLU A 20 -6.86 0.22 2.60
C GLU A 20 -6.35 0.36 1.16
N ASN A 21 -5.06 0.07 0.92
CA ASN A 21 -4.44 0.12 -0.39
C ASN A 21 -5.12 -0.82 -1.39
N ASN A 22 -5.39 -2.06 -0.97
CA ASN A 22 -6.12 -3.03 -1.79
C ASN A 22 -7.55 -2.54 -2.09
N ALA A 23 -8.24 -1.96 -1.12
CA ALA A 23 -9.58 -1.43 -1.33
C ALA A 23 -9.59 -0.30 -2.37
N ARG A 24 -8.70 0.69 -2.22
CA ARG A 24 -8.57 1.82 -3.17
C ARG A 24 -8.19 1.35 -4.56
N MET A 25 -7.25 0.40 -4.65
CA MET A 25 -6.80 -0.17 -5.90
C MET A 25 -7.95 -0.86 -6.66
N ILE A 26 -8.72 -1.73 -5.98
CA ILE A 26 -9.87 -2.41 -6.59
C ILE A 26 -10.94 -1.38 -7.02
N MET A 27 -11.25 -0.38 -6.20
CA MET A 27 -12.23 0.66 -6.54
C MET A 27 -11.84 1.41 -7.81
N ALA A 28 -10.61 1.92 -7.88
CA ALA A 28 -10.15 2.71 -9.00
C ALA A 28 -9.94 1.86 -10.28
N PHE A 29 -9.54 0.59 -10.15
CA PHE A 29 -9.50 -0.32 -11.29
C PHE A 29 -10.90 -0.64 -11.80
N ASN A 30 -11.88 -0.81 -10.90
CA ASN A 30 -13.27 -1.01 -11.28
C ASN A 30 -13.85 0.21 -12.01
N SER A 31 -13.52 1.44 -11.58
CA SER A 31 -13.90 2.66 -12.31
C SER A 31 -13.23 2.72 -13.69
N LEU A 32 -11.92 2.42 -13.77
CA LEU A 32 -11.21 2.38 -15.06
C LEU A 32 -11.86 1.36 -16.02
N ALA A 33 -12.23 0.18 -15.53
CA ALA A 33 -12.90 -0.83 -16.34
C ALA A 33 -14.25 -0.40 -16.91
N LEU A 34 -14.94 0.55 -16.27
CA LEU A 34 -16.19 1.13 -16.78
C LEU A 34 -15.94 2.24 -17.81
N ASP A 35 -14.83 2.96 -17.68
CA ASP A 35 -14.43 4.06 -18.58
C ASP A 35 -13.79 3.56 -19.88
N MET A 36 -13.31 2.31 -19.91
CA MET A 36 -12.64 1.72 -21.07
C MET A 36 -13.62 1.08 -22.08
N PRO A 37 -13.33 1.13 -23.39
CA PRO A 37 -14.12 0.41 -24.40
C PRO A 37 -14.16 -1.09 -24.11
N ARG A 38 -15.25 -1.78 -24.49
CA ARG A 38 -15.44 -3.22 -24.23
C ARG A 38 -14.38 -4.09 -24.91
N GLU A 39 -13.82 -3.60 -26.00
CA GLU A 39 -12.77 -4.23 -26.79
C GLU A 39 -11.42 -4.18 -26.08
N THR A 40 -11.25 -3.26 -25.11
CA THR A 40 -10.02 -3.16 -24.31
C THR A 40 -10.12 -4.07 -23.10
N GLN A 41 -9.52 -5.26 -23.18
CA GLN A 41 -9.49 -6.20 -22.06
C GLN A 41 -8.46 -5.76 -21.02
N LEU A 42 -8.92 -5.10 -19.95
CA LEU A 42 -8.10 -4.87 -18.77
C LEU A 42 -7.84 -6.19 -18.03
N SER A 43 -6.59 -6.40 -17.61
CA SER A 43 -6.19 -7.62 -16.90
C SER A 43 -6.44 -7.49 -15.39
N TRP A 44 -7.49 -8.13 -14.89
CA TRP A 44 -7.70 -8.29 -13.45
C TRP A 44 -6.57 -9.08 -12.78
N LYS A 45 -5.92 -10.00 -13.51
CA LYS A 45 -4.70 -10.70 -13.05
C LYS A 45 -3.56 -9.72 -12.78
N GLY A 46 -3.45 -8.67 -13.59
CA GLY A 46 -2.47 -7.59 -13.37
C GLY A 46 -2.62 -6.96 -11.99
N LEU A 47 -3.85 -6.78 -11.50
CA LEU A 47 -4.12 -6.26 -10.16
C LEU A 47 -3.63 -7.20 -9.05
N VAL A 48 -3.75 -8.51 -9.27
CA VAL A 48 -3.22 -9.52 -8.35
C VAL A 48 -1.69 -9.47 -8.34
N ALA A 49 -1.07 -9.31 -9.51
CA ALA A 49 0.39 -9.19 -9.64
C ALA A 49 0.96 -8.00 -8.85
N VAL A 50 0.27 -6.84 -8.81
CA VAL A 50 0.66 -5.67 -7.98
C VAL A 50 0.92 -6.07 -6.52
N THR A 51 0.15 -7.03 -6.00
CA THR A 51 0.28 -7.44 -4.58
C THR A 51 1.44 -8.41 -4.33
N GLY A 52 2.16 -8.84 -5.36
CA GLY A 52 3.18 -9.89 -5.29
C GLY A 52 2.62 -11.30 -5.08
N MET A 53 1.30 -11.49 -5.13
CA MET A 53 0.61 -12.74 -4.79
C MET A 53 0.20 -13.57 -6.02
N GLY A 54 0.77 -13.29 -7.20
CA GLY A 54 0.40 -13.95 -8.46
C GLY A 54 0.60 -15.48 -8.43
N ALA A 55 1.72 -15.94 -7.89
CA ALA A 55 1.99 -17.38 -7.76
C ALA A 55 0.98 -18.09 -6.84
N LEU A 56 0.62 -17.45 -5.71
CA LEU A 56 -0.36 -17.98 -4.78
C LEU A 56 -1.77 -18.00 -5.39
N PHE A 57 -2.11 -16.99 -6.20
CA PHE A 57 -3.36 -17.01 -6.98
C PHE A 57 -3.41 -18.20 -7.93
N ASP A 58 -2.35 -18.43 -8.71
CA ASP A 58 -2.29 -19.51 -9.70
C ASP A 58 -2.34 -20.92 -9.06
N GLN A 59 -1.93 -21.06 -7.79
CA GLN A 59 -2.07 -22.31 -7.03
C GLN A 59 -3.52 -22.63 -6.64
N HIS A 60 -4.34 -21.61 -6.36
CA HIS A 60 -5.68 -21.78 -5.81
C HIS A 60 -6.82 -21.46 -6.80
N HIS A 61 -6.52 -20.77 -7.91
CA HIS A 61 -7.52 -20.32 -8.89
C HIS A 61 -7.11 -20.70 -10.32
N GLN A 62 -7.99 -21.42 -11.03
CA GLN A 62 -7.74 -21.87 -12.41
C GLN A 62 -8.01 -20.79 -13.47
N LYS A 63 -8.81 -19.77 -13.14
CA LYS A 63 -9.24 -18.72 -14.07
C LYS A 63 -9.01 -17.35 -13.47
N ALA A 64 -8.31 -16.50 -14.22
CA ALA A 64 -8.05 -15.11 -13.84
C ALA A 64 -9.15 -14.15 -14.32
N ASP A 65 -10.42 -14.52 -14.07
CA ASP A 65 -11.54 -13.61 -14.31
C ASP A 65 -11.70 -12.60 -13.17
N GLU A 66 -12.50 -11.55 -13.42
CA GLU A 66 -12.79 -10.50 -12.45
C GLU A 66 -13.24 -11.06 -11.10
N ARG A 67 -14.16 -12.04 -11.10
CA ARG A 67 -14.77 -12.53 -9.87
C ARG A 67 -13.72 -13.22 -9.00
N ASN A 68 -12.87 -14.06 -9.59
CA ASN A 68 -11.83 -14.76 -8.85
C ASN A 68 -10.74 -13.80 -8.36
N CYS A 69 -10.29 -12.84 -9.19
CA CYS A 69 -9.28 -11.86 -8.78
C CYS A 69 -9.79 -10.96 -7.64
N VAL A 70 -11.02 -10.46 -7.75
CA VAL A 70 -11.65 -9.64 -6.70
C VAL A 70 -11.84 -10.45 -5.43
N LYS A 71 -12.35 -11.69 -5.53
CA LYS A 71 -12.49 -12.58 -4.37
C LYS A 71 -11.12 -12.85 -3.71
N PHE A 72 -10.08 -13.11 -4.49
CA PHE A 72 -8.73 -13.36 -4.00
C PHE A 72 -8.16 -12.17 -3.22
N LEU A 73 -8.35 -10.95 -3.72
CA LEU A 73 -7.85 -9.74 -3.09
C LEU A 73 -8.69 -9.31 -1.87
N MET A 74 -9.98 -9.64 -1.84
CA MET A 74 -10.88 -9.19 -0.77
C MET A 74 -11.05 -10.22 0.34
N ALA A 75 -11.36 -11.46 -0.02
CA ALA A 75 -12.04 -12.42 0.85
C ALA A 75 -11.32 -13.76 1.04
N ASP A 76 -10.35 -14.07 0.17
CA ASP A 76 -9.74 -15.39 0.18
C ASP A 76 -8.82 -15.58 1.39
N SER A 77 -9.10 -16.64 2.16
CA SER A 77 -8.33 -17.00 3.35
C SER A 77 -6.98 -17.64 3.03
N TYR A 78 -6.79 -18.14 1.80
CA TYR A 78 -5.47 -18.58 1.35
C TYR A 78 -4.54 -17.39 1.10
N ASN A 79 -5.08 -16.20 0.82
CA ASN A 79 -4.31 -14.98 0.66
C ASN A 79 -4.14 -14.24 2.00
N PRO A 80 -2.95 -14.24 2.62
CA PRO A 80 -2.71 -13.49 3.86
C PRO A 80 -2.78 -11.97 3.66
N SER A 81 -2.64 -11.51 2.41
CA SER A 81 -2.73 -10.11 2.02
C SER A 81 -4.12 -9.70 1.55
N SER A 82 -5.13 -10.58 1.64
CA SER A 82 -6.51 -10.17 1.35
C SER A 82 -7.01 -9.15 2.38
N ILE A 83 -7.97 -8.30 2.00
CA ILE A 83 -8.55 -7.29 2.91
C ILE A 83 -9.05 -7.95 4.20
N ALA A 84 -9.78 -9.07 4.09
CA ALA A 84 -10.28 -9.81 5.24
C ALA A 84 -9.16 -10.34 6.15
N SER A 85 -8.13 -10.97 5.56
CA SER A 85 -6.97 -11.49 6.31
C SER A 85 -6.20 -10.38 7.02
N CYS A 86 -5.97 -9.26 6.34
CA CYS A 86 -5.26 -8.10 6.90
C CYS A 86 -6.03 -7.49 8.07
N ILE A 87 -7.32 -7.21 7.93
CA ILE A 87 -8.11 -6.64 9.03
C ILE A 87 -8.22 -7.61 10.21
N LYS A 88 -8.36 -8.91 9.94
CA LYS A 88 -8.33 -9.93 11.01
C LYS A 88 -7.01 -9.88 11.77
N ALA A 89 -5.88 -9.87 11.07
CA ALA A 89 -4.55 -9.82 11.68
C ALA A 89 -4.31 -8.51 12.44
N ALA A 90 -4.67 -7.36 11.86
CA ALA A 90 -4.58 -6.06 12.50
C ALA A 90 -5.41 -6.02 13.79
N ARG A 91 -6.64 -6.54 13.77
CA ARG A 91 -7.50 -6.64 14.95
C ARG A 91 -6.87 -7.52 16.03
N GLU A 92 -6.31 -8.66 15.69
CA GLU A 92 -5.66 -9.55 16.66
C GLU A 92 -4.42 -8.90 17.31
N ASN A 93 -3.65 -8.13 16.55
CA ASN A 93 -2.56 -7.33 17.09
C ASN A 93 -3.07 -6.31 18.11
N VAL A 94 -4.09 -5.52 17.77
CA VAL A 94 -4.70 -4.56 18.72
C VAL A 94 -5.28 -5.28 19.94
N ARG A 95 -5.95 -6.43 19.77
CA ARG A 95 -6.56 -7.20 20.87
C ARG A 95 -5.55 -7.54 21.95
N THR A 96 -4.32 -7.81 21.55
CA THR A 96 -3.25 -8.27 22.44
C THR A 96 -2.32 -7.16 22.91
N THR A 97 -2.56 -5.91 22.49
CA THR A 97 -1.85 -4.68 22.92
C THR A 97 -2.83 -3.53 23.18
N ARG A 98 -4.00 -3.82 23.77
CA ARG A 98 -5.07 -2.81 23.99
C ARG A 98 -4.64 -1.68 24.92
N ASP A 99 -3.72 -1.95 25.82
CA ASP A 99 -3.14 -0.98 26.75
C ASP A 99 -2.25 0.06 26.07
N GLN A 100 -1.87 -0.17 24.81
CA GLN A 100 -0.97 0.69 24.04
C GLN A 100 -1.70 1.60 23.05
N VAL A 101 -3.02 1.45 22.89
CA VAL A 101 -3.83 2.25 21.96
C VAL A 101 -5.06 2.81 22.67
N PRO A 102 -5.68 3.88 22.15
CA PRO A 102 -6.95 4.37 22.67
C PRO A 102 -8.03 3.28 22.61
N THR A 103 -8.92 3.23 23.60
CA THR A 103 -10.05 2.28 23.64
C THR A 103 -10.88 2.34 22.35
N ASP A 104 -11.15 3.54 21.87
CA ASP A 104 -11.90 3.79 20.63
C ASP A 104 -11.23 3.13 19.41
N ALA A 105 -9.89 2.97 19.41
CA ALA A 105 -9.19 2.34 18.29
C ALA A 105 -9.48 0.84 18.23
N TRP A 106 -9.59 0.20 19.40
CA TRP A 106 -10.06 -1.18 19.50
C TRP A 106 -11.51 -1.33 19.02
N GLU A 107 -12.39 -0.40 19.38
CA GLU A 107 -13.80 -0.44 18.96
C GLU A 107 -13.92 -0.33 17.45
N VAL A 108 -13.29 0.68 16.85
CA VAL A 108 -13.31 0.92 15.41
C VAL A 108 -12.78 -0.27 14.62
N ILE A 109 -11.64 -0.85 15.00
CA ILE A 109 -11.08 -1.99 14.26
C ILE A 109 -11.93 -3.26 14.43
N ASN A 110 -12.56 -3.44 15.59
CA ASN A 110 -13.46 -4.55 15.84
C ASN A 110 -14.77 -4.41 15.06
N GLU A 111 -15.31 -3.20 14.95
CA GLU A 111 -16.45 -2.92 14.08
C GLU A 111 -16.13 -3.12 12.61
N LEU A 112 -14.97 -2.63 12.14
CA LEU A 112 -14.52 -2.87 10.77
C LEU A 112 -14.39 -4.36 10.46
N TYR A 113 -13.84 -5.15 11.39
CA TYR A 113 -13.80 -6.60 11.26
C TYR A 113 -15.21 -7.21 11.14
N ARG A 114 -16.15 -6.82 12.01
CA ARG A 114 -17.54 -7.32 11.96
C ARG A 114 -18.24 -6.93 10.65
N TYR A 115 -18.08 -5.68 10.22
CA TYR A 115 -18.59 -5.19 8.94
C TYR A 115 -18.09 -6.06 7.78
N ILE A 116 -16.79 -6.38 7.75
CA ILE A 116 -16.24 -7.25 6.72
C ILE A 116 -16.88 -8.65 6.78
N GLN A 117 -17.00 -9.27 7.96
CA GLN A 117 -17.62 -10.58 8.08
C GLN A 117 -19.08 -10.62 7.59
N GLU A 118 -19.83 -9.53 7.79
CA GLU A 118 -21.24 -9.42 7.41
C GLU A 118 -21.45 -9.13 5.92
N TYR A 119 -20.61 -8.28 5.32
CA TYR A 119 -20.87 -7.74 3.98
C TYR A 119 -19.91 -8.22 2.89
N ILE A 120 -18.89 -9.02 3.19
CA ILE A 120 -17.85 -9.36 2.21
C ILE A 120 -18.37 -10.09 0.97
N ASP A 121 -19.31 -11.03 1.11
CA ASP A 121 -19.89 -11.74 -0.03
C ASP A 121 -20.66 -10.79 -0.96
N GLN A 122 -21.31 -9.77 -0.39
CA GLN A 122 -21.98 -8.71 -1.14
C GLN A 122 -20.95 -7.82 -1.84
N GLY A 123 -19.86 -7.48 -1.14
CA GLY A 123 -18.76 -6.66 -1.65
C GLY A 123 -17.99 -7.28 -2.83
N VAL A 124 -17.86 -8.62 -2.88
CA VAL A 124 -17.30 -9.32 -4.04
C VAL A 124 -18.18 -9.11 -5.29
N GLY A 125 -19.49 -8.98 -5.10
CA GLY A 125 -20.47 -8.69 -6.15
C GLY A 125 -20.33 -7.26 -6.69
N LYS A 126 -20.43 -7.11 -8.03
CA LYS A 126 -20.22 -5.82 -8.73
C LYS A 126 -21.08 -4.66 -8.20
N ARG A 127 -22.32 -4.95 -7.77
CA ARG A 127 -23.31 -3.92 -7.40
C ARG A 127 -22.97 -3.18 -6.11
N ALA A 128 -22.51 -3.91 -5.08
CA ALA A 128 -22.22 -3.35 -3.76
C ALA A 128 -20.73 -3.11 -3.53
N ARG A 129 -19.85 -3.54 -4.46
CA ARG A 129 -18.40 -3.46 -4.35
C ARG A 129 -17.89 -2.07 -3.98
N TYR A 130 -18.37 -1.03 -4.69
CA TYR A 130 -17.87 0.33 -4.47
C TYR A 130 -18.19 0.81 -3.04
N ASP A 131 -19.44 0.69 -2.61
CA ASP A 131 -19.87 1.14 -1.28
C ASP A 131 -19.16 0.35 -0.17
N PHE A 132 -19.01 -0.96 -0.36
CA PHE A 132 -18.29 -1.84 0.58
C PHE A 132 -16.82 -1.43 0.75
N LEU A 133 -16.11 -1.23 -0.37
CA LEU A 133 -14.71 -0.81 -0.33
C LEU A 133 -14.55 0.62 0.20
N ASN A 134 -15.49 1.51 -0.10
CA ASN A 134 -15.46 2.88 0.39
C ASN A 134 -15.65 2.94 1.92
N GLU A 135 -16.52 2.09 2.49
CA GLU A 135 -16.68 1.96 3.95
C GLU A 135 -15.40 1.45 4.61
N ILE A 136 -14.73 0.43 4.03
CA ILE A 136 -13.43 -0.05 4.52
C ILE A 136 -12.40 1.08 4.54
N VAL A 137 -12.30 1.82 3.43
CA VAL A 137 -11.39 2.96 3.32
C VAL A 137 -11.70 4.03 4.37
N GLY A 138 -12.99 4.38 4.54
CA GLY A 138 -13.43 5.34 5.54
C GLY A 138 -13.04 4.94 6.97
N ARG A 139 -13.25 3.68 7.34
CA ARG A 139 -12.89 3.16 8.67
C ARG A 139 -11.37 3.07 8.88
N CYS A 140 -10.60 2.73 7.86
CA CYS A 140 -9.14 2.77 7.93
C CYS A 140 -8.62 4.19 8.15
N GLN A 141 -9.21 5.18 7.46
CA GLN A 141 -8.87 6.60 7.63
C GLN A 141 -9.29 7.12 9.00
N MET A 142 -10.47 6.75 9.49
CA MET A 142 -10.94 7.07 10.84
C MET A 142 -9.98 6.52 11.91
N LEU A 143 -9.59 5.25 11.79
CA LEU A 143 -8.64 4.62 12.70
C LEU A 143 -7.27 5.31 12.66
N ASN A 144 -6.75 5.62 11.47
CA ASN A 144 -5.50 6.36 11.31
C ASN A 144 -5.56 7.75 11.94
N GLY A 145 -6.67 8.47 11.78
CA GLY A 145 -6.89 9.79 12.38
C GLY A 145 -6.94 9.71 13.91
N LEU A 146 -7.63 8.71 14.45
CA LEU A 146 -7.71 8.45 15.89
C LEU A 146 -6.34 8.13 16.49
N LEU A 147 -5.59 7.21 15.88
CA LEU A 147 -4.24 6.86 16.35
C LEU A 147 -3.32 8.09 16.34
N ALA A 148 -3.39 8.92 15.29
CA ALA A 148 -2.55 10.11 15.19
C ALA A 148 -2.95 11.24 16.15
N GLY A 149 -4.25 11.41 16.42
CA GLY A 149 -4.78 12.49 17.25
C GLY A 149 -4.86 12.19 18.74
N CYS A 150 -4.89 10.91 19.14
CA CYS A 150 -5.18 10.51 20.51
C CYS A 150 -4.07 9.68 21.20
N MET A 151 -3.02 9.28 20.49
CA MET A 151 -1.86 8.65 21.11
C MET A 151 -0.81 9.68 21.53
N SER A 152 -0.07 9.37 22.60
CA SER A 152 1.19 10.05 22.86
C SER A 152 2.19 9.68 21.76
N HIS A 153 2.98 10.65 21.30
CA HIS A 153 3.98 10.41 20.24
C HIS A 153 5.26 9.83 20.85
N ASP A 154 5.14 8.62 21.39
CA ASP A 154 6.19 7.83 22.02
C ASP A 154 6.69 6.69 21.11
N GLU A 155 7.53 5.79 21.65
CA GLU A 155 8.05 4.62 20.93
C GLU A 155 6.94 3.79 20.25
N GLY A 156 5.79 3.63 20.90
CA GLY A 156 4.68 2.83 20.38
C GLY A 156 4.05 3.47 19.15
N TYR A 157 3.81 4.79 19.23
CA TYR A 157 3.33 5.54 18.08
C TYR A 157 4.37 5.57 16.94
N ASP A 158 5.66 5.61 17.26
CA ASP A 158 6.73 5.55 16.27
C ASP A 158 6.76 4.20 15.52
N PHE A 159 6.55 3.06 16.19
CA PHE A 159 6.38 1.78 15.49
C PHE A 159 5.16 1.74 14.56
N ILE A 160 4.05 2.38 14.94
CA ILE A 160 2.88 2.54 14.06
C ILE A 160 3.25 3.37 12.83
N ARG A 161 3.97 4.49 13.01
CA ARG A 161 4.43 5.34 11.90
C ARG A 161 5.37 4.61 10.97
N VAL A 162 6.32 3.84 11.51
CA VAL A 162 7.27 3.04 10.73
C VAL A 162 6.50 2.00 9.90
N GLY A 163 5.64 1.18 10.53
CA GLY A 163 4.88 0.16 9.82
C GLY A 163 3.98 0.74 8.72
N ARG A 164 3.18 1.76 9.05
CA ARG A 164 2.28 2.41 8.10
C ARG A 164 3.01 2.95 6.88
N ASN A 165 4.07 3.73 7.11
CA ASN A 165 4.76 4.41 6.00
C ASN A 165 5.65 3.44 5.21
N LEU A 166 6.19 2.39 5.82
CA LEU A 166 6.92 1.36 5.06
C LEU A 166 5.99 0.61 4.10
N GLU A 167 4.77 0.26 4.55
CA GLU A 167 3.76 -0.36 3.68
C GLU A 167 3.30 0.59 2.56
N ARG A 168 3.19 1.90 2.83
CA ARG A 168 2.92 2.91 1.79
C ARG A 168 4.00 2.96 0.74
N ALA A 169 5.26 3.00 1.15
CA ALA A 169 6.40 3.05 0.24
C ALA A 169 6.43 1.81 -0.65
N ASP A 170 6.39 0.60 -0.07
CA ASP A 170 6.37 -0.66 -0.81
C ASP A 170 5.22 -0.70 -1.82
N MET A 171 3.98 -0.45 -1.36
CA MET A 171 2.82 -0.53 -2.25
C MET A 171 2.82 0.55 -3.33
N ALA A 172 3.33 1.75 -3.05
CA ALA A 172 3.46 2.81 -4.04
C ALA A 172 4.44 2.41 -5.15
N THR A 173 5.59 1.81 -4.83
CA THR A 173 6.53 1.34 -5.86
C THR A 173 5.89 0.30 -6.78
N ARG A 174 5.19 -0.70 -6.23
CA ARG A 174 4.51 -1.76 -7.01
C ARG A 174 3.39 -1.21 -7.90
N GLN A 175 2.63 -0.23 -7.42
CA GLN A 175 1.57 0.39 -8.21
C GLN A 175 2.13 1.24 -9.37
N ILE A 176 3.26 1.93 -9.15
CA ILE A 176 3.98 2.64 -10.21
C ILE A 176 4.52 1.62 -11.22
N GLU A 177 5.12 0.53 -10.75
CA GLU A 177 5.69 -0.53 -11.59
C GLU A 177 4.64 -1.15 -12.51
N VAL A 178 3.46 -1.50 -11.99
CA VAL A 178 2.39 -2.02 -12.84
C VAL A 178 1.88 -0.97 -13.84
N GLY A 179 1.84 0.31 -13.43
CA GLY A 179 1.59 1.40 -14.37
C GLY A 179 2.65 1.47 -15.48
N ALA A 180 3.92 1.32 -15.12
CA ALA A 180 5.04 1.30 -16.06
C ALA A 180 4.97 0.08 -17.00
N LEU A 181 4.73 -1.10 -16.45
CA LEU A 181 4.63 -2.38 -17.18
C LEU A 181 3.51 -2.35 -18.22
N GLN A 182 2.35 -1.81 -17.84
CA GLN A 182 1.16 -1.83 -18.67
C GLN A 182 1.11 -0.66 -19.67
N PHE A 183 1.73 0.49 -19.36
CA PHE A 183 1.44 1.76 -20.06
C PHE A 183 2.66 2.52 -20.58
N LEU A 184 3.89 2.02 -20.42
CA LEU A 184 5.08 2.62 -21.05
C LEU A 184 5.50 1.93 -22.37
N ASP A 185 5.08 0.69 -22.63
CA ASP A 185 5.32 0.06 -23.94
C ASP A 185 4.46 0.73 -25.01
N GLY A 186 5.12 1.34 -26.01
CA GLY A 186 4.42 1.97 -27.15
C GLY A 186 3.90 3.39 -26.89
N TRP A 187 4.29 4.04 -25.78
CA TRP A 187 3.93 5.43 -25.53
C TRP A 187 4.68 6.40 -26.46
N ASP A 188 4.06 6.76 -27.58
CA ASP A 188 4.51 7.82 -28.49
C ASP A 188 3.89 9.19 -28.17
N GLY A 189 3.14 9.28 -27.06
CA GLY A 189 2.38 10.47 -26.66
C GLY A 189 1.05 10.66 -27.40
N THR A 190 0.67 9.74 -28.31
CA THR A 190 -0.57 9.77 -29.09
C THR A 190 -1.62 8.75 -28.63
N GLU A 191 -1.29 7.88 -27.68
CA GLU A 191 -2.24 6.93 -27.10
C GLU A 191 -3.49 7.62 -26.55
N THR A 192 -4.63 7.32 -27.18
CA THR A 192 -5.96 7.87 -26.88
C THR A 192 -6.34 7.75 -25.40
N TYR A 193 -5.85 6.72 -24.70
CA TYR A 193 -6.25 6.40 -23.33
C TYR A 193 -5.12 6.47 -22.30
N GLY A 194 -3.88 6.79 -22.68
CA GLY A 194 -2.73 6.80 -21.75
C GLY A 194 -2.95 7.73 -20.54
N GLY A 195 -3.62 8.87 -20.75
CA GLY A 195 -4.00 9.77 -19.67
C GLY A 195 -4.99 9.17 -18.65
N LEU A 196 -5.90 8.29 -19.09
CA LEU A 196 -6.85 7.60 -18.19
C LEU A 196 -6.14 6.54 -17.35
N LEU A 197 -5.21 5.80 -17.96
CA LEU A 197 -4.45 4.74 -17.30
C LEU A 197 -3.58 5.31 -16.17
N TRP A 198 -2.81 6.37 -16.46
CA TRP A 198 -2.03 7.09 -15.45
C TRP A 198 -2.90 7.82 -14.42
N THR A 199 -4.10 8.26 -14.81
CA THR A 199 -5.10 8.77 -13.86
C THR A 199 -5.57 7.68 -12.90
N SER A 200 -5.71 6.43 -13.35
CA SER A 200 -6.05 5.29 -12.48
C SER A 200 -4.95 5.02 -11.45
N VAL A 201 -3.67 5.02 -11.87
CA VAL A 201 -2.51 4.90 -10.97
C VAL A 201 -2.53 5.99 -9.89
N LEU A 202 -2.78 7.26 -10.28
CA LEU A 202 -2.96 8.34 -9.31
C LEU A 202 -4.16 8.10 -8.37
N ARG A 203 -5.25 7.48 -8.85
CA ARG A 203 -6.42 7.18 -8.02
C ARG A 203 -6.16 6.04 -7.03
N TYR A 204 -5.30 5.06 -7.35
CA TYR A 204 -4.88 4.02 -6.40
C TYR A 204 -4.30 4.63 -5.11
N GLN A 205 -3.49 5.68 -5.26
CA GLN A 205 -2.88 6.42 -4.16
C GLN A 205 -3.72 7.61 -3.64
N SER A 206 -4.93 7.83 -4.16
CA SER A 206 -5.72 9.05 -3.89
C SER A 206 -4.97 10.36 -4.19
N ALA A 207 -4.03 10.28 -5.13
CA ALA A 207 -3.10 11.32 -5.52
C ALA A 207 -3.66 12.29 -6.56
N PHE A 208 -4.72 11.92 -7.29
CA PHE A 208 -5.16 12.65 -8.49
C PHE A 208 -5.36 14.15 -8.27
N GLN A 209 -6.07 14.55 -7.21
CA GLN A 209 -6.30 15.98 -6.95
C GLN A 209 -5.00 16.71 -6.58
N MET A 210 -4.17 16.10 -5.73
CA MET A 210 -2.90 16.70 -5.30
C MET A 210 -1.89 16.79 -6.46
N TYR A 211 -1.87 15.81 -7.35
CA TYR A 211 -1.13 15.86 -8.62
C TYR A 211 -1.57 17.07 -9.45
N ARG A 212 -2.88 17.27 -9.64
CA ARG A 212 -3.40 18.41 -10.43
C ARG A 212 -3.02 19.76 -9.82
N HIS A 213 -3.04 19.88 -8.49
CA HIS A 213 -2.64 21.10 -7.79
C HIS A 213 -1.13 21.38 -7.91
N ASN A 214 -0.30 20.34 -7.80
CA ASN A 214 1.15 20.45 -7.78
C ASN A 214 1.76 20.58 -9.19
N VAL A 215 1.40 19.66 -10.10
CA VAL A 215 2.02 19.55 -11.42
C VAL A 215 1.41 20.52 -12.43
N ARG A 216 0.11 20.81 -12.33
CA ARG A 216 -0.63 21.77 -13.19
C ARG A 216 -0.51 21.52 -14.70
N ARG A 217 -0.07 20.33 -15.11
CA ARG A 217 0.04 19.88 -16.51
C ARG A 217 -0.91 18.72 -16.77
N LYS A 218 -1.06 18.34 -18.04
CA LYS A 218 -1.78 17.11 -18.41
C LYS A 218 -1.13 15.90 -17.74
N VAL A 219 -1.93 14.89 -17.46
CA VAL A 219 -1.45 13.63 -16.88
C VAL A 219 -0.60 12.92 -17.92
N SER A 220 0.65 12.59 -17.58
CA SER A 220 1.56 11.78 -18.38
C SER A 220 2.38 10.87 -17.47
N GLY A 221 2.85 9.74 -18.03
CA GLY A 221 3.59 8.74 -17.26
C GLY A 221 4.79 9.30 -16.49
N PRO A 222 5.75 9.95 -17.16
CA PRO A 222 6.92 10.50 -16.47
C PRO A 222 6.58 11.47 -15.34
N LEU A 223 5.55 12.32 -15.53
CA LEU A 223 5.11 13.26 -14.49
C LEU A 223 4.43 12.55 -13.31
N VAL A 224 3.64 11.51 -13.56
CA VAL A 224 3.01 10.71 -12.52
C VAL A 224 4.04 9.91 -11.74
N ILE A 225 4.99 9.26 -12.42
CA ILE A 225 6.11 8.54 -11.81
C ILE A 225 6.89 9.51 -10.90
N ARG A 226 7.31 10.67 -11.43
CA ARG A 226 8.02 11.69 -10.64
C ARG A 226 7.21 12.14 -9.42
N PHE A 227 5.92 12.39 -9.59
CA PHE A 227 5.07 12.83 -8.49
C PHE A 227 4.94 11.77 -7.39
N LEU A 228 4.70 10.51 -7.77
CA LEU A 228 4.53 9.42 -6.80
C LEU A 228 5.86 8.95 -6.20
N LEU A 229 6.98 9.09 -6.90
CA LEU A 229 8.30 8.78 -6.34
C LEU A 229 8.83 9.90 -5.44
N GLN A 230 8.84 11.14 -5.92
CA GLN A 230 9.70 12.20 -5.37
C GLN A 230 8.95 13.39 -4.74
N ASN A 231 7.62 13.42 -4.74
CA ASN A 231 6.89 14.56 -4.15
C ASN A 231 6.89 14.49 -2.61
N GLU A 232 7.92 15.07 -1.98
CA GLU A 232 8.11 15.09 -0.52
C GLU A 232 6.91 15.61 0.30
N PRO A 233 6.11 16.61 -0.16
CA PRO A 233 4.91 17.04 0.58
C PRO A 233 3.73 16.07 0.52
N PHE A 234 3.67 15.15 -0.45
CA PHE A 234 2.53 14.27 -0.63
C PHE A 234 2.66 13.00 0.24
N PRO A 235 1.75 12.73 1.20
CA PRO A 235 1.94 11.68 2.21
C PRO A 235 2.07 10.24 1.72
N ARG A 236 1.73 10.01 0.46
CA ARG A 236 1.77 8.69 -0.20
C ARG A 236 2.81 8.60 -1.31
N SER A 237 3.63 9.64 -1.49
CA SER A 237 4.82 9.47 -2.31
C SER A 237 5.82 8.54 -1.59
N VAL A 238 6.64 7.86 -2.39
CA VAL A 238 7.67 6.97 -1.85
C VAL A 238 8.67 7.75 -1.00
N LEU A 239 9.15 8.90 -1.50
CA LEU A 239 10.08 9.76 -0.77
C LEU A 239 9.52 10.27 0.56
N HIS A 240 8.26 10.73 0.59
CA HIS A 240 7.63 11.15 1.85
C HIS A 240 7.56 9.98 2.84
N SER A 241 7.06 8.83 2.37
CA SER A 241 6.85 7.66 3.21
C SER A 241 8.17 7.16 3.82
N LEU A 242 9.23 7.06 3.02
CA LEU A 242 10.55 6.68 3.51
C LEU A 242 11.17 7.73 4.45
N SER A 243 10.93 9.02 4.19
CA SER A 243 11.39 10.10 5.08
C SER A 243 10.69 10.04 6.44
N GLU A 244 9.39 9.74 6.45
CA GLU A 244 8.62 9.50 7.68
C GLU A 244 9.10 8.27 8.45
N VAL A 245 9.48 7.19 7.74
CA VAL A 245 10.12 6.01 8.35
C VAL A 245 11.44 6.40 9.00
N ALA A 246 12.34 7.05 8.28
CA ALA A 246 13.63 7.49 8.82
C ALA A 246 13.45 8.43 10.03
N GLY A 247 12.50 9.37 9.94
CA GLY A 247 12.19 10.30 11.03
C GLY A 247 11.63 9.60 12.28
N ALA A 248 10.88 8.51 12.14
CA ALA A 248 10.40 7.70 13.26
C ALA A 248 11.48 6.78 13.83
N LEU A 249 12.26 6.11 12.98
CA LEU A 249 13.40 5.28 13.41
C LEU A 249 14.42 6.09 14.22
N GLY A 250 14.69 7.34 13.83
CA GLY A 250 15.62 8.22 14.53
C GLY A 250 15.24 8.55 15.99
N ARG A 251 13.99 8.30 16.41
CA ARG A 251 13.53 8.44 17.80
C ARG A 251 13.54 7.14 18.59
N LEU A 252 13.71 6.00 17.94
CA LEU A 252 13.75 4.70 18.58
C LEU A 252 15.16 4.37 19.10
N PRO A 253 15.31 3.58 20.18
CA PRO A 253 16.61 3.15 20.67
C PRO A 253 17.22 2.05 19.77
N ARG A 254 18.55 1.99 19.69
CA ARG A 254 19.32 1.01 18.88
C ARG A 254 18.98 1.09 17.38
N ASN A 255 18.80 2.31 16.87
CA ASN A 255 18.31 2.54 15.51
C ASN A 255 19.40 2.54 14.43
N GLU A 256 20.67 2.36 14.76
CA GLU A 256 21.80 2.72 13.90
C GLU A 256 21.79 1.99 12.55
N ILE A 257 21.43 0.70 12.55
CA ILE A 257 21.33 -0.14 11.35
C ILE A 257 20.07 0.23 10.54
N PRO A 258 18.84 0.06 11.06
CA PRO A 258 17.63 0.34 10.29
C PRO A 258 17.53 1.81 9.85
N LEU A 259 18.02 2.77 10.65
CA LEU A 259 18.06 4.18 10.24
C LEU A 259 19.02 4.40 9.06
N ARG A 260 20.17 3.74 9.03
CA ARG A 260 21.11 3.83 7.91
C ARG A 260 20.46 3.32 6.62
N THR A 261 19.82 2.16 6.68
CA THR A 261 19.13 1.54 5.54
C THR A 261 17.97 2.43 5.05
N ALA A 262 17.17 2.98 5.97
CA ALA A 262 16.13 3.94 5.63
C ALA A 262 16.69 5.21 4.97
N LEU A 263 17.77 5.79 5.49
CA LEU A 263 18.40 6.97 4.91
C LEU A 263 19.03 6.68 3.54
N GLN A 264 19.50 5.46 3.29
CA GLN A 264 19.94 5.03 1.96
C GLN A 264 18.79 5.00 0.97
N ALA A 265 17.68 4.35 1.31
CA ALA A 265 16.49 4.31 0.46
C ALA A 265 15.91 5.71 0.18
N VAL A 266 15.95 6.61 1.18
CA VAL A 266 15.58 8.03 1.01
C VAL A 266 16.50 8.72 -0.01
N ARG A 267 17.82 8.55 0.09
CA ARG A 267 18.77 9.14 -0.87
C ARG A 267 18.57 8.58 -2.27
N HIS A 268 18.47 7.26 -2.40
CA HIS A 268 18.23 6.58 -3.68
C HIS A 268 16.96 7.12 -4.36
N THR A 269 15.85 7.24 -3.61
CA THR A 269 14.60 7.80 -4.14
C THR A 269 14.73 9.27 -4.53
N ARG A 270 15.40 10.09 -3.71
CA ARG A 270 15.55 11.54 -3.92
C ARG A 270 16.48 11.86 -5.09
N GLU A 271 17.55 11.11 -5.25
CA GLU A 271 18.60 11.32 -6.25
C GLU A 271 18.33 10.59 -7.57
N GLY A 272 17.34 9.68 -7.60
CA GLY A 272 16.93 8.99 -8.82
C GLY A 272 16.55 9.96 -9.94
N ASP A 273 17.19 9.83 -11.10
CA ASP A 273 16.92 10.68 -12.25
C ASP A 273 15.68 10.19 -13.00
N VAL A 274 14.50 10.65 -12.57
CA VAL A 274 13.23 10.29 -13.21
C VAL A 274 13.15 10.75 -14.67
N ASP A 275 13.92 11.76 -15.09
CA ASP A 275 13.99 12.16 -16.50
C ASP A 275 14.89 11.22 -17.33
N ALA A 276 15.82 10.49 -16.70
CA ALA A 276 16.55 9.40 -17.34
C ALA A 276 15.73 8.10 -17.36
N LEU A 277 14.82 7.91 -16.40
CA LEU A 277 13.87 6.79 -16.33
C LEU A 277 12.70 6.93 -17.34
N ILE A 278 12.99 7.30 -18.59
CA ILE A 278 11.99 7.37 -19.67
C ILE A 278 11.70 5.97 -20.23
N ARG A 279 12.69 5.07 -20.20
CA ARG A 279 12.53 3.71 -20.68
C ARG A 279 11.91 2.84 -19.60
N LYS A 280 10.99 1.99 -20.04
CA LYS A 280 10.25 1.06 -19.19
C LYS A 280 11.18 0.18 -18.35
N GLU A 281 12.22 -0.36 -18.96
CA GLU A 281 13.17 -1.27 -18.30
C GLU A 281 13.93 -0.57 -17.18
N ASP A 282 14.33 0.69 -17.40
CA ASP A 282 15.05 1.49 -16.42
C ASP A 282 14.15 1.82 -15.21
N VAL A 283 12.88 2.17 -15.46
CA VAL A 283 11.88 2.42 -14.39
C VAL A 283 11.66 1.16 -13.55
N ILE A 284 11.46 0.01 -14.19
CA ILE A 284 11.19 -1.25 -13.50
C ILE A 284 12.38 -1.64 -12.64
N LEU A 285 13.59 -1.62 -13.21
CA LEU A 285 14.81 -1.97 -12.47
C LEU A 285 15.02 -1.05 -11.27
N PHE A 286 14.75 0.26 -11.43
CA PHE A 286 14.81 1.21 -10.32
C PHE A 286 13.82 0.85 -9.19
N LEU A 287 12.57 0.53 -9.54
CA LEU A 287 11.53 0.18 -8.58
C LEU A 287 11.81 -1.16 -7.89
N GLU A 288 12.27 -2.18 -8.62
CA GLU A 288 12.65 -3.47 -8.06
C GLU A 288 13.79 -3.33 -7.05
N ASN A 289 14.83 -2.53 -7.36
CA ASN A 289 15.91 -2.25 -6.41
C ASN A 289 15.39 -1.54 -5.15
N LEU A 290 14.46 -0.59 -5.29
CA LEU A 290 13.88 0.10 -4.15
C LEU A 290 12.99 -0.82 -3.30
N GLN A 291 12.27 -1.76 -3.93
CA GLN A 291 11.50 -2.79 -3.23
C GLN A 291 12.43 -3.71 -2.42
N LEU A 292 13.59 -4.09 -2.96
CA LEU A 292 14.62 -4.85 -2.24
C LEU A 292 15.14 -4.08 -1.02
N GLU A 293 15.50 -2.81 -1.18
CA GLU A 293 15.95 -1.95 -0.06
C GLU A 293 14.87 -1.80 1.03
N ILE A 294 13.60 -1.72 0.65
CA ILE A 294 12.47 -1.69 1.59
C ILE A 294 12.32 -3.03 2.32
N GLY A 295 12.59 -4.14 1.63
CA GLY A 295 12.64 -5.49 2.21
C GLY A 295 13.77 -5.61 3.24
N GLU A 296 14.99 -5.23 2.87
CA GLU A 296 16.16 -5.21 3.77
C GLU A 296 15.88 -4.33 5.00
N LEU A 297 15.25 -3.16 4.82
CA LEU A 297 14.85 -2.30 5.93
C LEU A 297 13.84 -2.99 6.86
N HIS A 298 12.90 -3.76 6.32
CA HIS A 298 12.00 -4.55 7.16
C HIS A 298 12.76 -5.59 8.00
N ASP A 299 13.71 -6.28 7.38
CA ASP A 299 14.52 -7.31 8.04
C ASP A 299 15.39 -6.69 9.15
N ASP A 300 16.05 -5.57 8.88
CA ASP A 300 16.81 -4.81 9.88
C ASP A 300 15.94 -4.37 11.08
N ILE A 301 14.71 -3.91 10.82
CA ILE A 301 13.74 -3.57 11.88
C ILE A 301 13.39 -4.80 12.71
N ALA A 302 13.12 -5.92 12.05
CA ALA A 302 12.73 -7.17 12.71
C ALA A 302 13.87 -7.72 13.58
N GLU A 303 15.10 -7.78 13.06
CA GLU A 303 16.27 -8.23 13.82
C GLU A 303 16.58 -7.34 15.02
N THR A 304 16.34 -6.03 14.89
CA THR A 304 16.64 -5.06 15.96
C THR A 304 15.63 -5.10 17.10
N TRP A 305 14.33 -5.23 16.80
CA TRP A 305 13.27 -5.01 17.79
C TRP A 305 12.26 -6.15 17.96
N PHE A 306 12.16 -7.12 17.05
CA PHE A 306 11.15 -8.19 17.13
C PHE A 306 11.71 -9.45 17.80
N PRO A 307 10.84 -10.28 18.42
CA PRO A 307 11.29 -11.48 19.09
C PRO A 307 11.74 -12.52 18.05
N VAL A 308 12.83 -13.23 18.33
CA VAL A 308 13.20 -14.42 17.56
C VAL A 308 12.20 -15.53 17.94
N TYR A 309 11.40 -15.96 16.97
CA TYR A 309 10.58 -17.15 17.13
C TYR A 309 11.47 -18.37 16.83
N GLU A 310 11.87 -19.12 17.85
CA GLU A 310 12.42 -20.46 17.63
C GLU A 310 11.33 -21.30 16.95
N THR A 311 11.57 -21.70 15.70
CA THR A 311 10.70 -22.64 14.99
C THR A 311 10.74 -23.97 15.73
N ALA A 312 9.65 -24.33 16.40
CA ALA A 312 9.42 -25.64 17.02
C ALA A 312 8.99 -26.68 15.97
#